data_AF-A0A2S6TLU4-F1
#
_entry.id   AF-A0A2S6TLU4-F1
#
_cell.length_a   1.000
_cell.length_b   1.000
_cell.length_c   1.000
_cell.angle_alpha   90.00
_cell.angle_beta   90.00
_cell.angle_gamma   90.00
#
_symmetry.space_group_name_H-M   'P 1'
#
loop_
_entity.id
_entity.type
_entity.pdbx_description
1 polymer ?
#
loop_
_entity_poly.entity_id
_entity_poly.type
_entity_poly.pdbx_seq_one_letter_code
_entity_poly.pdbx_strand_id
1 'polypeptide(L)'
;VWDIRDNFGDNTDLLVRNMEQGRNLSLCLADNSCALMRGHGAVIAGRNIKEAVITSIYLKINAQIQTTAMEMGNPVYLSDGEIKSAADLHCSPLAMDRMWEAFCLRVGR
;
A
#
# COMPACT_ATOMS: atom_id res chain seq x y z
N VAL A 1 7.63 -7.91 0.79
CA VAL A 1 7.63 -7.75 -0.69
C VAL A 1 7.41 -9.12 -1.28
N TRP A 2 6.44 -9.25 -2.18
CA TRP A 2 6.15 -10.49 -2.88
C TRP A 2 6.98 -10.58 -4.17
N ASP A 3 7.64 -11.71 -4.39
CA ASP A 3 8.31 -12.03 -5.65
C ASP A 3 7.71 -13.31 -6.21
N ILE A 4 7.06 -13.20 -7.37
CA ILE A 4 6.44 -14.34 -8.07
C ILE A 4 7.45 -15.47 -8.33
N ARG A 5 8.74 -15.14 -8.43
CA ARG A 5 9.80 -16.12 -8.72
C ARG A 5 10.02 -17.13 -7.61
N ASP A 6 9.74 -16.75 -6.36
CA ASP A 6 9.99 -17.60 -5.18
C ASP A 6 9.14 -18.88 -5.20
N ASN A 7 7.97 -18.84 -5.84
CA ASN A 7 7.03 -19.97 -5.90
C ASN A 7 6.71 -20.44 -7.33
N PHE A 8 6.96 -19.63 -8.36
CA PHE A 8 6.55 -19.93 -9.74
C PHE A 8 7.71 -19.88 -10.75
N GLY A 9 8.96 -19.73 -10.29
CA GLY A 9 10.16 -19.75 -11.13
C GLY A 9 10.47 -18.41 -11.82
N ASP A 10 11.62 -18.35 -12.49
CA ASP A 10 12.13 -17.14 -13.16
C ASP A 10 11.46 -16.84 -14.52
N ASN A 11 10.86 -17.85 -15.15
CA ASN A 11 10.14 -17.73 -16.41
C ASN A 11 8.67 -17.28 -16.19
N THR A 12 8.47 -16.13 -15.58
CA THR A 12 7.15 -15.48 -15.39
C THR A 12 7.12 -14.10 -16.05
N ASP A 13 5.94 -13.62 -16.41
CA ASP A 13 5.76 -12.28 -16.96
C ASP A 13 5.38 -11.23 -15.89
N LEU A 14 5.64 -11.56 -14.63
CA LEU A 14 5.37 -10.73 -13.44
C LEU A 14 3.87 -10.47 -13.15
N LEU A 15 2.95 -11.09 -13.90
CA LEU A 15 1.51 -10.94 -13.68
C LEU A 15 0.93 -12.07 -12.81
N VAL A 16 -0.10 -11.72 -12.04
CA VAL A 16 -0.98 -12.70 -11.38
C VAL A 16 -2.07 -13.11 -12.36
N ARG A 17 -1.98 -14.32 -12.90
CA ARG A 17 -2.83 -14.84 -13.98
C ARG A 17 -3.80 -15.92 -13.55
N ASN A 18 -3.55 -16.56 -12.41
CA ASN A 18 -4.36 -17.67 -11.94
C ASN A 18 -4.58 -17.64 -10.42
N MET A 19 -5.49 -18.50 -9.94
CA MET A 19 -5.88 -18.54 -8.54
C MET A 19 -4.78 -19.01 -7.60
N GLU A 20 -3.84 -19.84 -8.07
CA GLU A 20 -2.71 -20.29 -7.27
C GLU A 20 -1.77 -19.12 -6.94
N GLN A 21 -1.41 -18.32 -7.96
CA GLN A 21 -0.66 -17.09 -7.81
C GLN A 21 -1.39 -16.07 -6.94
N GLY A 22 -2.71 -15.91 -7.14
CA GLY A 22 -3.53 -15.01 -6.31
C GLY A 22 -3.54 -15.41 -4.84
N ARG A 23 -3.68 -16.70 -4.53
CA ARG A 23 -3.60 -17.22 -3.16
C ARG A 23 -2.22 -17.00 -2.55
N ASN A 24 -1.16 -17.28 -3.31
CA ASN A 24 0.21 -17.05 -2.84
C ASN A 24 0.49 -15.56 -2.56
N LEU A 25 0.03 -14.65 -3.43
CA LEU A 25 0.11 -13.21 -3.18
C LEU A 25 -0.70 -12.81 -1.93
N SER A 26 -1.89 -13.38 -1.73
CA SER A 26 -2.71 -13.08 -0.54
C SER A 26 -2.04 -13.50 0.78
N LEU A 27 -1.22 -14.57 0.76
CA LEU A 27 -0.41 -14.95 1.93
C LEU A 27 0.66 -13.91 2.25
N CYS A 28 1.25 -13.27 1.23
CA CYS A 28 2.19 -12.17 1.44
C CYS A 28 1.50 -10.90 1.95
N LEU A 29 0.25 -10.65 1.54
CA LEU A 29 -0.55 -9.53 2.05
C LEU A 29 -0.87 -9.73 3.54
N ALA A 30 -1.32 -10.94 3.91
CA ALA A 30 -1.74 -11.28 5.27
C ALA A 30 -2.70 -10.21 5.85
N ASP A 31 -2.44 -9.73 7.06
CA ASP A 31 -3.24 -8.71 7.74
C ASP A 31 -2.81 -7.26 7.39
N ASN A 32 -1.91 -7.08 6.41
CA ASN A 32 -1.47 -5.75 5.98
C ASN A 32 -2.45 -5.13 4.98
N SER A 33 -2.45 -3.80 4.88
CA SER A 33 -3.24 -3.06 3.90
C SER A 33 -2.63 -3.03 2.50
N CYS A 34 -1.35 -3.40 2.36
CA CYS A 34 -0.69 -3.44 1.06
C CYS A 34 0.44 -4.48 1.00
N ALA A 35 0.75 -4.92 -0.21
CA ALA A 35 1.94 -5.71 -0.52
C ALA A 35 2.60 -5.18 -1.80
N LEU A 36 3.91 -4.98 -1.77
CA LEU A 36 4.70 -4.66 -2.96
C LEU A 36 4.98 -5.94 -3.76
N MET A 37 4.89 -5.85 -5.08
CA MET A 37 5.21 -6.92 -6.04
C MET A 37 6.49 -6.55 -6.77
N ARG A 38 7.58 -7.29 -6.54
CA ARG A 38 8.91 -6.97 -7.06
C ARG A 38 8.88 -6.90 -8.60
N GLY A 39 9.32 -5.76 -9.15
CA GLY A 39 9.38 -5.53 -10.60
C GLY A 39 8.02 -5.26 -11.26
N HIS A 40 6.96 -5.07 -10.49
CA HIS A 40 5.60 -4.88 -11.00
C HIS A 40 4.93 -3.64 -10.42
N GLY A 41 4.65 -3.62 -9.12
CA GLY A 41 3.85 -2.57 -8.48
C GLY A 41 3.42 -2.93 -7.07
N ALA A 42 2.17 -2.65 -6.72
CA ALA A 42 1.61 -2.98 -5.41
C ALA A 42 0.16 -3.43 -5.53
N VAL A 43 -0.27 -4.27 -4.58
CA VAL A 43 -1.67 -4.56 -4.31
C VAL A 43 -2.08 -3.85 -3.02
N ILE A 44 -3.27 -3.26 -3.00
CA ILE A 44 -3.83 -2.57 -1.85
C ILE A 44 -5.18 -3.20 -1.52
N ALA A 45 -5.41 -3.45 -0.23
CA ALA A 45 -6.69 -3.87 0.32
C ALA A 45 -7.17 -2.86 1.36
N GLY A 46 -8.48 -2.67 1.42
CA GLY A 46 -9.13 -1.83 2.41
C GLY A 46 -10.54 -2.35 2.69
N ARG A 47 -11.12 -1.96 3.82
CA ARG A 47 -12.47 -2.38 4.22
C ARG A 47 -13.57 -1.90 3.27
N ASN A 48 -13.29 -0.86 2.49
CA ASN A 48 -14.16 -0.30 1.47
C ASN A 48 -13.32 0.44 0.40
N ILE A 49 -13.98 0.92 -0.65
CA ILE A 49 -13.32 1.59 -1.77
C ILE A 49 -12.58 2.88 -1.37
N LYS A 50 -13.15 3.68 -0.44
CA LYS A 50 -12.51 4.94 0.00
C LYS A 50 -11.16 4.65 0.64
N GLU A 51 -11.14 3.68 1.54
CA GLU A 51 -9.93 3.27 2.25
C GLU A 51 -8.87 2.69 1.31
N ALA A 52 -9.26 1.81 0.39
CA ALA A 52 -8.33 1.24 -0.59
C ALA A 52 -7.71 2.34 -1.49
N VAL A 53 -8.52 3.29 -1.96
CA VAL A 53 -8.05 4.41 -2.78
C VAL A 53 -7.11 5.31 -1.99
N ILE A 54 -7.50 5.76 -0.80
CA ILE A 54 -6.69 6.68 0.00
C ILE A 54 -5.38 6.01 0.43
N THR A 55 -5.43 4.75 0.84
CA THR A 55 -4.23 3.96 1.15
C THR A 55 -3.29 3.88 -0.05
N SER A 56 -3.81 3.66 -1.26
CA SER A 56 -2.96 3.62 -2.47
C SER A 56 -2.25 4.95 -2.76
N ILE A 57 -2.93 6.08 -2.51
CA ILE A 57 -2.37 7.42 -2.72
C ILE A 57 -1.24 7.67 -1.70
N TYR A 58 -1.51 7.44 -0.42
CA TYR A 58 -0.52 7.67 0.63
C TYR A 58 0.62 6.66 0.60
N LEU A 59 0.39 5.41 0.17
CA LEU A 59 1.48 4.44 -0.06
C LEU A 59 2.50 4.99 -1.06
N LYS A 60 2.04 5.55 -2.18
CA LYS A 60 2.91 6.19 -3.17
C LYS A 60 3.65 7.40 -2.58
N ILE A 61 2.94 8.30 -1.91
CA ILE A 61 3.53 9.51 -1.31
C ILE A 61 4.59 9.13 -0.28
N ASN A 62 4.28 8.19 0.61
CA ASN A 62 5.20 7.71 1.64
C ASN A 62 6.44 7.07 1.02
N ALA A 63 6.27 6.28 -0.05
CA ALA A 63 7.41 5.72 -0.79
C ALA A 63 8.32 6.82 -1.35
N GLN A 64 7.76 7.88 -1.94
CA GLN A 64 8.55 9.01 -2.47
C GLN A 64 9.31 9.76 -1.35
N ILE A 65 8.64 10.01 -0.23
CA ILE A 65 9.26 10.66 0.95
C ILE A 65 10.38 9.77 1.50
N GLN A 66 10.12 8.48 1.69
CA GLN A 66 11.10 7.55 2.22
C GLN A 66 12.31 7.41 1.31
N THR A 67 12.12 7.31 -0.02
CA THR A 67 13.21 7.31 -0.99
C THR A 67 14.09 8.55 -0.83
N THR A 68 13.48 9.75 -0.80
CA THR A 68 14.21 11.01 -0.65
C THR A 68 14.95 11.07 0.69
N ALA A 69 14.31 10.65 1.78
CA ALA A 69 14.92 10.67 3.10
C ALA A 69 16.11 9.71 3.21
N MET A 70 16.04 8.55 2.55
CA MET A 70 17.15 7.59 2.48
C MET A 70 18.34 8.11 1.67
N GLU A 71 18.12 8.97 0.67
CA GLU A 71 19.21 9.66 -0.05
C GLU A 71 19.94 10.67 0.85
N MET A 72 19.26 11.21 1.86
CA MET A 72 19.82 12.16 2.83
C MET A 72 20.51 11.48 4.02
N GLY A 73 20.43 10.15 4.13
CA GLY A 73 21.01 9.38 5.22
C GLY A 73 20.02 8.37 5.81
N ASN A 74 20.12 8.12 7.11
CA ASN A 74 19.21 7.19 7.80
C ASN A 74 17.98 7.93 8.33
N PRO A 75 16.78 7.73 7.76
CA PRO A 75 15.58 8.36 8.28
C PRO A 75 15.23 7.82 9.67
N VAL A 76 14.64 8.69 10.50
CA VAL A 76 13.97 8.28 11.73
C VAL A 76 12.58 7.78 11.38
N TYR A 77 12.35 6.50 11.59
CA TYR A 77 11.05 5.87 11.35
C TYR A 77 10.08 6.15 12.50
N LEU A 78 8.79 6.03 12.22
CA LEU A 78 7.76 6.06 13.25
C LEU A 78 7.91 4.88 14.21
N SER A 79 7.71 5.14 15.49
CA SER A 79 7.55 4.11 16.52
C SER A 79 6.22 3.38 16.38
N ASP A 80 6.11 2.19 16.96
CA ASP A 80 4.86 1.40 16.94
C ASP A 80 3.66 2.17 17.50
N GLY A 81 3.89 2.99 18.53
CA GLY A 81 2.86 3.84 19.14
C GLY A 81 2.38 4.96 18.20
N GLU A 82 3.30 5.58 17.46
CA GLU A 82 2.97 6.59 16.45
C GLU A 82 2.24 5.97 15.26
N ILE A 83 2.69 4.79 14.79
CA ILE A 83 2.04 4.05 13.71
C ILE A 83 0.59 3.75 14.08
N LYS A 84 0.35 3.19 15.28
CA LYS A 84 -1.00 2.87 15.76
C LYS A 84 -1.87 4.11 15.88
N SER A 85 -1.38 5.15 16.55
CA SER A 85 -2.16 6.37 16.80
C SER A 85 -2.48 7.11 15.49
N ALA A 86 -1.53 7.17 14.55
CA ALA A 86 -1.74 7.77 13.24
C ALA A 86 -2.74 6.93 12.41
N ALA A 87 -2.65 5.60 12.45
CA ALA A 87 -3.60 4.72 11.77
C ALA A 87 -5.02 4.90 12.32
N ASP A 88 -5.20 4.93 13.65
CA ASP A 88 -6.50 5.14 14.29
C ASP A 88 -7.14 6.48 13.88
N LEU A 89 -6.34 7.55 13.85
CA LEU A 89 -6.81 8.86 13.41
C LEU A 89 -7.14 8.90 11.92
N HIS A 90 -6.23 8.43 11.06
CA HIS A 90 -6.41 8.49 9.60
C HIS A 90 -7.55 7.59 9.14
N CYS A 91 -7.73 6.42 9.74
CA CYS A 91 -8.80 5.49 9.42
C CYS A 91 -10.14 5.83 10.09
N SER A 92 -10.21 6.93 10.86
CA SER A 92 -11.47 7.43 11.42
C SER A 92 -12.42 7.92 10.32
N PRO A 93 -13.75 7.79 10.49
CA PRO A 93 -14.72 8.23 9.48
C PRO A 93 -14.54 9.69 9.06
N LEU A 94 -14.36 10.59 10.03
CA LEU A 94 -14.19 12.02 9.76
C LEU A 94 -12.92 12.31 8.95
N ALA A 95 -11.79 11.65 9.25
CA ALA A 95 -10.56 11.86 8.50
C ALA A 95 -10.69 11.32 7.06
N MET A 96 -11.26 10.12 6.90
CA MET A 96 -11.49 9.49 5.61
C MET A 96 -12.41 10.32 4.72
N ASP A 97 -13.52 10.82 5.25
CA ASP A 97 -14.46 11.62 4.46
C ASP A 97 -13.84 12.93 3.99
N ARG A 98 -13.09 13.63 4.85
CA ARG A 98 -12.37 14.86 4.46
C ARG A 98 -11.35 14.61 3.35
N MET A 99 -10.55 13.55 3.46
CA MET A 99 -9.58 13.19 2.43
C MET A 99 -10.27 12.81 1.12
N TRP A 100 -11.34 12.01 1.21
CA TRP A 100 -12.13 11.58 0.06
C TRP A 100 -12.74 12.77 -0.69
N GLU A 101 -13.41 13.68 0.02
CA GLU A 101 -13.98 14.90 -0.56
C GLU A 101 -12.92 15.75 -1.26
N ALA A 102 -11.77 15.96 -0.63
CA ALA A 102 -10.67 16.71 -1.24
C ALA A 102 -10.17 16.05 -2.54
N PHE A 103 -10.07 14.71 -2.59
CA PHE A 103 -9.68 14.00 -3.81
C PHE A 103 -10.77 14.04 -4.89
N CYS A 104 -12.04 13.94 -4.52
CA CYS A 104 -13.16 14.10 -5.45
C CYS A 104 -13.15 15.48 -6.11
N LEU A 105 -13.01 16.54 -5.31
CA LEU A 105 -12.94 17.92 -5.83
C LEU A 105 -11.77 18.10 -6.79
N ARG A 106 -10.62 17.49 -6.50
CA ARG A 106 -9.43 17.56 -7.39
C ARG A 106 -9.66 16.92 -8.77
N VAL A 107 -10.57 15.95 -8.87
CA VAL A 107 -10.93 15.32 -10.15
C VAL A 107 -12.20 15.91 -10.78
N GLY A 108 -12.68 17.04 -10.26
CA GLY A 108 -13.82 17.79 -10.82
C GLY A 108 -15.19 17.21 -10.46
N ARG A 109 -15.32 16.61 -9.27
CA ARG A 109 -16.60 16.16 -8.71
C ARG A 109 -16.87 16.76 -7.34
#